data_AF-A0AAX1JGB0-F1
#
_entry.id   AF-A0AAX1JGB0-F1
#
_cell.length_a   1.000
_cell.length_b   1.000
_cell.length_c   1.000
_cell.angle_alpha   90.00
_cell.angle_beta   90.00
_cell.angle_gamma   90.00
#
_symmetry.space_group_name_H-M   'P 1'
#
loop_
_entity.id
_entity.type
_entity.pdbx_description
1 polymer ?
#
loop_
_entity_poly.entity_id
_entity_poly.type
_entity_poly.pdbx_seq_one_letter_code
_entity_poly.pdbx_strand_id
1 'polypeptide(L)'
;MERYQRSQLRSPELNDNEFDLCSGEELERWLLKVIWGAAAAASSVPDNLKTAPLSEVLASYLFRDGLLPRHWGLYLTGSPNPEVTPSVDIGLEVRSEVHERRLLTATVFMGAVRFTLALGPLEAGNGAFAIHRPSAVCLHSSEGKALIVLALSWDHGRKSPAVVVDLRSRRLL
;
A
#
# COMPACT_ATOMS: atom_id res chain seq x y z
N MET A 1 -7.41 -16.46 -10.92
CA MET A 1 -7.75 -15.86 -9.61
C MET A 1 -8.68 -14.64 -9.71
N GLU A 2 -8.94 -14.09 -10.90
CA GLU A 2 -9.76 -12.87 -11.13
C GLU A 2 -11.21 -12.92 -10.63
N ARG A 3 -11.91 -14.06 -10.73
CA ARG A 3 -13.36 -14.14 -10.42
C ARG A 3 -13.68 -13.91 -8.94
N TYR A 4 -12.79 -14.35 -8.05
CA TYR A 4 -13.04 -14.27 -6.62
C TYR A 4 -13.01 -12.83 -6.13
N GLN A 5 -11.97 -12.07 -6.48
CA GLN A 5 -11.83 -10.69 -6.03
C GLN A 5 -12.89 -9.79 -6.64
N ARG A 6 -13.20 -9.96 -7.94
CA ARG A 6 -14.34 -9.27 -8.57
C ARG A 6 -15.67 -9.58 -7.87
N SER A 7 -15.91 -10.83 -7.47
CA SER A 7 -17.16 -11.20 -6.76
C SER A 7 -17.29 -10.59 -5.36
N GLN A 8 -16.16 -10.22 -4.73
CA GLN A 8 -16.17 -9.54 -3.44
C GLN A 8 -16.38 -8.03 -3.57
N LEU A 9 -16.05 -7.44 -4.72
CA LEU A 9 -16.32 -6.06 -5.07
C LEU A 9 -17.77 -5.95 -5.57
N ARG A 10 -18.74 -5.94 -4.66
CA ARG A 10 -20.19 -5.96 -4.96
C ARG A 10 -20.76 -4.65 -5.55
N SER A 11 -19.94 -3.78 -6.15
CA SER A 11 -20.44 -2.51 -6.68
C SER A 11 -21.11 -2.71 -8.04
N PRO A 12 -22.40 -2.33 -8.20
CA PRO A 12 -23.13 -2.52 -9.45
C PRO A 12 -22.58 -1.71 -10.64
N GLU A 13 -21.69 -0.74 -10.39
CA GLU A 13 -21.14 0.17 -11.41
C GLU A 13 -19.81 -0.29 -12.01
N LEU A 14 -19.29 -1.46 -11.64
CA LEU A 14 -17.95 -1.94 -12.07
C LEU A 14 -17.81 -2.26 -13.56
N ASN A 15 -18.91 -2.37 -14.32
CA ASN A 15 -18.87 -2.82 -15.70
C ASN A 15 -18.33 -1.76 -16.69
N ASP A 16 -18.38 -0.48 -16.34
CA ASP A 16 -17.90 0.63 -17.17
C ASP A 16 -16.56 1.23 -16.68
N ASN A 17 -15.90 0.58 -15.72
CA ASN A 17 -14.72 1.11 -15.02
C ASN A 17 -13.42 0.45 -15.49
N GLU A 18 -12.33 1.20 -15.41
CA GLU A 18 -10.97 0.68 -15.59
C GLU A 18 -10.58 -0.16 -14.37
N PHE A 19 -10.08 -1.38 -14.59
CA PHE A 19 -9.79 -2.34 -13.53
C PHE A 19 -8.37 -2.86 -13.64
N ASP A 20 -7.54 -2.48 -12.67
CA ASP A 20 -6.16 -2.95 -12.54
C ASP A 20 -6.07 -3.99 -11.44
N LEU A 21 -5.49 -5.15 -11.76
CA LEU A 21 -5.20 -6.19 -10.79
C LEU A 21 -3.69 -6.31 -10.60
N CYS A 22 -3.24 -6.16 -9.36
CA CYS A 22 -1.87 -6.45 -8.98
C CYS A 22 -1.80 -7.27 -7.69
N SER A 23 -0.69 -7.97 -7.49
CA SER A 23 -0.43 -8.67 -6.24
C SER A 23 -0.01 -7.67 -5.18
N GLY A 24 -0.81 -7.55 -4.12
CA GLY A 24 -0.49 -6.72 -2.96
C GLY A 24 0.78 -7.20 -2.27
N GLU A 25 1.01 -8.52 -2.25
CA GLU A 25 2.25 -9.12 -1.72
C GLU A 25 3.46 -8.76 -2.57
N GLU A 26 3.34 -8.77 -3.89
CA GLU A 26 4.44 -8.37 -4.77
C GLU A 26 4.74 -6.88 -4.63
N LEU A 27 3.72 -6.03 -4.53
CA LEU A 27 3.88 -4.60 -4.27
C LEU A 27 4.57 -4.35 -2.93
N GLU A 28 4.14 -5.04 -1.86
CA GLU A 28 4.74 -4.96 -0.53
C GLU A 28 6.21 -5.40 -0.54
N ARG A 29 6.52 -6.54 -1.17
CA ARG A 29 7.90 -7.05 -1.34
C ARG A 29 8.74 -6.12 -2.21
N TRP A 30 8.19 -5.58 -3.29
CA TRP A 30 8.89 -4.65 -4.17
C TRP A 30 9.28 -3.38 -3.41
N LEU A 31 8.34 -2.77 -2.69
CA LEU A 31 8.63 -1.59 -1.86
C LEU A 31 9.72 -1.87 -0.84
N LEU A 32 9.61 -2.99 -0.11
CA LEU A 32 10.62 -3.39 0.86
C LEU A 32 12.01 -3.54 0.24
N LYS A 33 12.12 -4.13 -0.96
CA LYS A 33 13.40 -4.26 -1.69
C LYS A 33 13.99 -2.89 -2.03
N VAL A 34 13.15 -1.98 -2.54
CA VAL A 34 13.60 -0.64 -2.92
C VAL A 34 14.09 0.14 -1.71
N ILE A 35 13.35 0.09 -0.61
CA ILE A 35 13.72 0.74 0.66
C ILE A 35 15.02 0.18 1.22
N TRP A 36 15.15 -1.15 1.24
CA TRP A 36 16.38 -1.80 1.70
C TRP A 36 17.56 -1.37 0.83
N GLY A 37 17.41 -1.42 -0.50
CA GLY A 37 18.44 -1.01 -1.44
C GLY A 37 18.86 0.46 -1.25
N ALA A 38 17.88 1.37 -1.11
CA ALA A 38 18.14 2.78 -0.85
C ALA A 38 18.86 3.02 0.48
N ALA A 39 18.42 2.35 1.56
CA ALA A 39 19.06 2.43 2.86
C ALA A 39 20.51 1.89 2.83
N ALA A 40 20.75 0.80 2.11
CA ALA A 40 22.09 0.22 1.92
C ALA A 40 23.01 1.17 1.14
N ALA A 41 22.52 1.76 0.05
CA ALA A 41 23.28 2.69 -0.78
C ALA A 41 23.64 3.99 -0.03
N ALA A 42 22.76 4.46 0.86
CA ALA A 42 22.96 5.71 1.59
C ALA A 42 24.01 5.62 2.73
N SER A 43 24.65 4.46 2.97
CA SER A 43 25.55 4.20 4.10
C SER A 43 24.97 4.56 5.47
N SER A 44 23.65 4.73 5.53
CA SER A 44 22.87 5.19 6.68
C SER A 44 21.77 4.19 7.00
N VAL A 45 22.08 2.90 6.82
CA VAL A 45 21.15 1.80 7.11
C VAL A 45 20.60 2.00 8.53
N PRO A 46 19.28 2.13 8.69
CA PRO A 46 18.63 2.24 9.99
C PRO A 46 19.00 1.07 10.91
N ASP A 47 19.16 1.34 12.21
CA ASP A 47 19.71 0.34 13.14
C ASP A 47 18.76 -0.86 13.32
N ASN A 48 17.44 -0.66 13.21
CA ASN A 48 16.49 -1.77 13.20
C ASN A 48 16.74 -2.74 12.05
N LEU A 49 17.07 -2.23 10.84
CA LEU A 49 17.37 -3.06 9.67
C LEU A 49 18.72 -3.79 9.74
N LYS A 50 19.62 -3.38 10.63
CA LYS A 50 20.92 -4.05 10.85
C LYS A 50 20.85 -5.23 11.81
N THR A 51 19.81 -5.31 12.64
CA THR A 51 19.72 -6.38 13.64
C THR A 51 19.59 -7.74 12.97
N ALA A 52 20.50 -8.67 13.30
CA ALA A 52 20.56 -10.01 12.69
C ALA A 52 19.22 -10.77 12.70
N PRO A 53 18.39 -10.71 13.77
CA PRO A 53 17.09 -11.38 13.76
C PRO A 53 16.11 -10.77 12.75
N LEU A 54 16.15 -9.44 12.55
CA LEU A 54 15.24 -8.78 11.64
C LEU A 54 15.66 -8.95 10.19
N SER A 55 16.95 -8.92 9.90
CA SER A 55 17.46 -9.13 8.54
C SER A 55 17.12 -10.53 8.03
N GLU A 56 17.17 -11.56 8.88
CA GLU A 56 16.73 -12.92 8.55
C GLU A 56 15.23 -13.01 8.28
N VAL A 57 14.38 -12.38 9.10
CA VAL A 57 12.92 -12.35 8.89
C VAL A 57 12.58 -11.65 7.58
N LEU A 58 13.20 -10.50 7.30
CA LEU A 58 12.97 -9.76 6.07
C LEU A 58 13.51 -10.52 4.84
N ALA A 59 14.67 -11.16 4.94
CA ALA A 59 15.18 -12.01 3.87
C ALA A 59 14.28 -13.23 3.61
N SER A 60 13.75 -13.85 4.66
CA SER A 60 12.79 -14.95 4.56
C SER A 60 11.50 -14.50 3.86
N TYR A 61 10.97 -13.33 4.24
CA TYR A 61 9.79 -12.74 3.59
C TYR A 61 10.04 -12.39 2.11
N LEU A 62 11.23 -11.86 1.78
CA LEU A 62 11.57 -11.44 0.43
C LEU A 62 11.87 -12.60 -0.53
N PHE A 63 12.39 -13.73 -0.03
CA PHE A 63 12.98 -14.77 -0.89
C PHE A 63 12.50 -16.20 -0.63
N ARG A 64 11.79 -16.50 0.47
CA ARG A 64 11.52 -17.89 0.90
C ARG A 64 10.10 -18.14 1.44
N ASP A 65 9.15 -17.27 1.13
CA ASP A 65 7.75 -17.31 1.62
C ASP A 65 7.58 -17.21 3.14
N GLY A 66 8.53 -16.55 3.81
CA GLY A 66 8.34 -16.12 5.19
C GLY A 66 7.14 -15.17 5.33
N LEU A 67 6.68 -14.97 6.57
CA LEU A 67 5.66 -13.96 6.89
C LEU A 67 6.34 -12.76 7.56
N LEU A 68 5.82 -11.56 7.27
CA LEU A 68 6.20 -10.38 8.03
C LEU A 68 5.70 -10.47 9.48
N PRO A 69 6.36 -9.78 10.43
CA PRO A 69 5.82 -9.59 11.77
C PRO A 69 4.41 -8.99 11.75
N ARG A 70 3.66 -9.25 12.81
CA ARG A 70 2.29 -8.74 12.95
C ARG A 70 2.27 -7.21 12.81
N HIS A 71 1.28 -6.69 12.09
CA HIS A 71 1.08 -5.26 11.80
C HIS A 71 2.13 -4.61 10.89
N TRP A 72 3.13 -5.35 10.43
CA TRP A 72 4.04 -4.84 9.40
C TRP A 72 3.40 -5.02 8.03
N GLY A 73 3.79 -4.16 7.10
CA GLY A 73 3.40 -4.29 5.70
C GLY A 73 2.83 -3.02 5.12
N LEU A 74 2.04 -3.20 4.06
CA LEU A 74 1.50 -2.12 3.27
C LEU A 74 0.30 -1.46 3.94
N TYR A 75 0.33 -0.15 4.06
CA TYR A 75 -0.78 0.67 4.51
C TYR A 75 -1.21 1.61 3.40
N LEU A 76 -2.53 1.81 3.27
CA LEU A 76 -3.07 2.96 2.59
C LEU A 76 -3.34 4.05 3.61
N THR A 77 -2.78 5.23 3.38
CA THR A 77 -2.86 6.37 4.31
C THR A 77 -3.45 7.57 3.60
N GLY A 78 -4.31 8.33 4.28
CA GLY A 78 -4.87 9.55 3.70
C GLY A 78 -5.72 10.35 4.68
N SER A 79 -6.19 11.51 4.23
CA SER A 79 -7.13 12.34 4.97
C SER A 79 -8.57 11.85 4.78
N PRO A 80 -9.49 12.10 5.73
CA PRO A 80 -10.90 11.81 5.52
C PRO A 80 -11.42 12.82 4.49
N ASN A 81 -11.86 12.35 3.32
CA ASN A 81 -12.11 13.15 2.11
C ASN A 81 -10.84 13.65 1.41
N PRO A 82 -9.96 12.74 0.94
CA PRO A 82 -8.87 13.16 0.09
C PRO A 82 -9.48 13.53 -1.26
N GLU A 83 -9.41 14.80 -1.63
CA GLU A 83 -9.59 15.20 -3.02
C GLU A 83 -8.28 14.91 -3.74
N VAL A 84 -8.30 13.90 -4.59
CA VAL A 84 -7.09 13.44 -5.25
C VAL A 84 -7.06 13.92 -6.69
N THR A 85 -5.97 14.54 -7.10
CA THR A 85 -5.71 14.82 -8.50
C THR A 85 -5.18 13.53 -9.14
N PRO A 86 -5.80 13.02 -10.22
CA PRO A 86 -5.21 11.96 -11.01
C PRO A 86 -3.85 12.45 -11.51
N SER A 87 -2.77 11.77 -11.11
CA SER A 87 -1.45 11.97 -11.69
C SER A 87 -1.10 10.74 -12.52
N VAL A 88 -0.42 10.96 -13.64
CA VAL A 88 0.14 9.88 -14.47
C VAL A 88 1.52 9.46 -13.95
N ASP A 89 2.07 10.20 -12.98
CA ASP A 89 3.41 9.96 -12.47
C ASP A 89 3.39 8.90 -11.36
N ILE A 90 4.26 7.90 -11.52
CA ILE A 90 4.66 6.99 -10.45
C ILE A 90 5.87 7.60 -9.77
N GLY A 91 5.71 8.00 -8.50
CA GLY A 91 6.75 8.65 -7.72
C GLY A 91 7.04 7.87 -6.45
N LEU A 92 8.31 7.61 -6.16
CA LEU A 92 8.74 7.02 -4.89
C LEU A 92 9.31 8.12 -3.98
N GLU A 93 8.69 8.32 -2.82
CA GLU A 93 9.21 9.21 -1.79
C GLU A 93 9.54 8.41 -0.53
N VAL A 94 10.82 8.12 -0.34
CA VAL A 94 11.28 7.50 0.90
C VAL A 94 11.35 8.58 1.98
N ARG A 95 10.22 8.83 2.63
CA ARG A 95 10.16 9.61 3.87
C ARG A 95 10.59 8.74 5.03
N SER A 96 11.88 8.79 5.35
CA SER A 96 12.37 8.20 6.57
C SER A 96 12.00 9.11 7.74
N GLU A 97 10.93 8.78 8.46
CA GLU A 97 10.71 9.36 9.78
C GLU A 97 11.70 8.69 10.73
N VAL A 98 12.88 9.30 10.84
CA VAL A 98 13.96 8.80 11.69
C VAL A 98 13.75 9.34 13.09
N HIS A 99 13.10 8.55 13.94
CA HIS A 99 13.26 8.67 15.38
C HIS A 99 14.37 7.70 15.80
N GLU A 100 15.42 8.20 16.47
CA GLU A 100 16.52 7.35 17.00
C GLU A 100 17.18 6.41 15.96
N ARG A 101 17.42 6.87 14.73
CA ARG A 101 18.05 6.06 13.65
C ARG A 101 17.24 4.85 13.19
N ARG A 102 15.92 4.83 13.41
CA ARG A 102 15.02 3.77 12.93
C ARG A 102 14.23 4.23 11.73
N LEU A 103 14.12 3.37 10.72
CA LEU A 103 13.16 3.57 9.64
C LEU A 103 11.82 3.03 10.11
N LEU A 104 10.83 3.92 10.15
CA LEU A 104 9.47 3.58 10.54
C LEU A 104 8.60 3.28 9.31
N THR A 105 8.69 4.14 8.30
CA THR A 105 7.88 4.04 7.09
C THR A 105 8.65 4.40 5.83
N ALA A 106 8.14 3.99 4.67
CA ALA A 106 8.45 4.62 3.39
C ALA A 106 7.19 4.67 2.53
N THR A 107 7.10 5.65 1.64
CA THR A 107 5.88 5.92 0.87
C THR A 107 6.15 5.84 -0.63
N VAL A 108 5.20 5.28 -1.37
CA VAL A 108 5.13 5.38 -2.84
C VAL A 108 3.79 5.99 -3.23
N PHE A 109 3.81 6.75 -4.31
CA PHE A 109 2.65 7.29 -4.98
C PHE A 109 2.48 6.57 -6.31
N MET A 110 1.33 5.94 -6.50
CA MET A 110 0.91 5.36 -7.77
C MET A 110 -0.28 6.17 -8.27
N GLY A 111 0.02 7.14 -9.13
CA GLY A 111 -0.93 8.18 -9.54
C GLY A 111 -1.52 8.91 -8.35
N ALA A 112 -2.83 8.73 -8.13
CA ALA A 112 -3.57 9.32 -7.01
C ALA A 112 -3.34 8.61 -5.66
N VAL A 113 -2.87 7.36 -5.67
CA VAL A 113 -2.93 6.51 -4.47
C VAL A 113 -1.59 6.51 -3.75
N ARG A 114 -1.63 6.78 -2.44
CA ARG A 114 -0.46 6.76 -1.55
C ARG A 114 -0.39 5.45 -0.78
N PHE A 115 0.63 4.65 -1.06
CA PHE A 115 0.94 3.43 -0.32
C PHE A 115 2.15 3.65 0.60
N THR A 116 1.99 3.30 1.88
CA THR A 116 3.01 3.47 2.90
C THR A 116 3.40 2.08 3.44
N LEU A 117 4.64 1.64 3.19
CA LEU A 117 5.17 0.46 3.88
C LEU A 117 5.57 0.89 5.29
N ALA A 118 5.05 0.21 6.32
CA ALA A 118 5.42 0.46 7.71
C ALA A 118 6.03 -0.79 8.37
N LEU A 119 7.06 -0.57 9.19
CA LEU A 119 7.75 -1.59 9.99
C LEU A 119 7.20 -1.58 11.43
N GLY A 120 5.88 -1.59 11.54
CA GLY A 120 5.14 -1.47 12.79
C GLY A 120 3.67 -1.10 12.53
N PRO A 121 2.83 -1.11 13.57
CA PRO A 121 1.47 -0.61 13.44
C PRO A 121 1.49 0.87 13.06
N LEU A 122 0.70 1.24 12.06
CA LEU A 122 0.44 2.62 11.71
C LEU A 122 -1.00 2.97 12.10
N GLU A 123 -1.14 3.95 12.99
CA GLU A 123 -2.44 4.36 13.52
C GLU A 123 -2.92 5.66 12.88
N ALA A 124 -4.24 5.74 12.68
CA ALA A 124 -4.94 6.93 12.23
C ALA A 124 -4.84 8.05 13.29
N GLY A 125 -4.37 9.24 12.91
CA GLY A 125 -4.30 10.42 13.77
C GLY A 125 -4.94 11.65 13.13
N ASN A 126 -5.48 12.57 13.93
CA ASN A 126 -6.05 13.86 13.47
C ASN A 126 -7.04 13.73 12.29
N GLY A 127 -7.96 12.78 12.40
CA GLY A 127 -8.98 12.52 11.37
C GLY A 127 -8.47 11.72 10.17
N ALA A 128 -7.16 11.55 9.98
CA ALA A 128 -6.61 10.71 8.92
C ALA A 128 -7.01 9.24 9.08
N PHE A 129 -6.86 8.45 8.02
CA PHE A 129 -7.02 7.00 8.05
C PHE A 129 -5.69 6.29 7.77
N ALA A 130 -5.57 5.08 8.31
CA ALA A 130 -4.51 4.13 8.01
C ALA A 130 -5.13 2.74 7.88
N ILE A 131 -5.16 2.20 6.65
CA ILE A 131 -5.77 0.90 6.34
C ILE A 131 -4.66 -0.09 6.01
N HIS A 132 -4.51 -1.11 6.85
CA HIS A 132 -3.54 -2.18 6.66
C HIS A 132 -4.01 -3.15 5.57
N ARG A 133 -3.16 -3.41 4.57
CA ARG A 133 -3.35 -4.36 3.45
C ARG A 133 -4.74 -4.26 2.80
N PRO A 134 -5.09 -3.11 2.18
CA PRO A 134 -6.36 -2.98 1.47
C PRO A 134 -6.46 -4.01 0.35
N SER A 135 -7.66 -4.54 0.13
CA SER A 135 -7.96 -5.49 -0.95
C SER A 135 -8.35 -4.79 -2.25
N ALA A 136 -8.87 -3.56 -2.16
CA ALA A 136 -9.11 -2.72 -3.32
C ALA A 136 -9.13 -1.22 -2.96
N VAL A 137 -8.75 -0.40 -3.93
CA VAL A 137 -8.90 1.05 -3.88
C VAL A 137 -9.75 1.49 -5.07
N CYS A 138 -10.90 2.10 -4.79
CA CYS A 138 -11.81 2.64 -5.78
C CYS A 138 -11.62 4.16 -5.86
N LEU A 139 -11.32 4.68 -7.05
CA LEU A 139 -11.26 6.11 -7.32
C LEU A 139 -12.55 6.55 -7.98
N HIS A 140 -13.31 7.41 -7.30
CA HIS A 140 -14.58 7.96 -7.77
C HIS A 140 -14.39 9.31 -8.43
N SER A 141 -15.14 9.59 -9.49
CA SER A 141 -15.30 10.94 -10.00
C SER A 141 -16.06 11.81 -9.01
N SER A 142 -15.94 13.13 -9.16
CA SER A 142 -16.77 14.10 -8.43
C SER A 142 -18.27 13.95 -8.71
N GLU A 143 -18.66 13.27 -9.78
CA GLU A 143 -20.05 12.94 -10.14
C GLU A 143 -20.55 11.67 -9.42
N GLY A 144 -19.70 11.02 -8.61
CA GLY A 144 -20.07 9.90 -7.75
C GLY A 144 -19.94 8.51 -8.38
N LYS A 145 -19.44 8.42 -9.61
CA LYS A 145 -19.17 7.13 -10.28
C LYS A 145 -17.72 6.71 -10.07
N ALA A 146 -17.48 5.45 -9.73
CA ALA A 146 -16.13 4.88 -9.77
C ALA A 146 -15.57 5.00 -11.21
N LEU A 147 -14.30 5.37 -11.36
CA LEU A 147 -13.62 5.47 -12.65
C LEU A 147 -12.52 4.40 -12.79
N ILE A 148 -11.78 4.17 -11.69
CA ILE A 148 -10.65 3.25 -11.64
C ILE A 148 -10.76 2.42 -10.37
N VAL A 149 -10.57 1.11 -10.49
CA VAL A 149 -10.47 0.19 -9.36
C VAL A 149 -9.13 -0.53 -9.41
N LEU A 150 -8.29 -0.28 -8.40
CA LEU A 150 -7.06 -1.00 -8.18
C LEU A 150 -7.32 -2.13 -7.18
N ALA A 151 -7.35 -3.37 -7.66
CA ALA A 151 -7.52 -4.57 -6.85
C ALA A 151 -6.17 -5.16 -6.44
N LEU A 152 -6.02 -5.46 -5.16
CA LEU A 152 -4.81 -6.00 -4.55
C LEU A 152 -5.07 -7.42 -4.04
N SER A 153 -4.36 -8.41 -4.59
CA SER A 153 -4.42 -9.79 -4.11
C SER A 153 -3.45 -10.07 -2.97
N TRP A 154 -3.95 -10.79 -1.96
CA TRP A 154 -3.20 -11.21 -0.79
C TRP A 154 -3.40 -12.70 -0.60
N ASP A 155 -2.35 -13.50 -0.77
CA ASP A 155 -2.45 -14.96 -0.74
C ASP A 155 -2.77 -15.48 0.66
N HIS A 156 -2.15 -14.90 1.68
CA HIS A 156 -2.45 -15.19 3.08
C HIS A 156 -3.83 -14.69 3.55
N GLY A 157 -4.47 -13.82 2.77
CA GLY A 157 -5.74 -13.17 3.09
C GLY A 157 -6.94 -13.66 2.27
N ARG A 158 -6.76 -14.66 1.38
CA ARG A 158 -7.80 -15.03 0.39
C ARG A 158 -9.16 -15.37 1.02
N LYS A 159 -9.24 -15.85 2.26
CA LYS A 159 -10.51 -16.22 2.91
C LYS A 159 -11.12 -15.09 3.77
N SER A 160 -10.41 -13.99 3.95
CA SER A 160 -10.87 -12.85 4.73
C SER A 160 -11.84 -11.98 3.93
N PRO A 161 -12.73 -11.21 4.59
CA PRO A 161 -13.50 -10.17 3.91
C PRO A 161 -12.57 -9.15 3.22
N ALA A 162 -12.93 -8.75 2.00
CA ALA A 162 -12.21 -7.69 1.30
C ALA A 162 -12.32 -6.36 2.06
N VAL A 163 -11.18 -5.69 2.23
CA VAL A 163 -11.12 -4.32 2.74
C VAL A 163 -11.06 -3.38 1.55
N VAL A 164 -12.17 -2.72 1.25
CA VAL A 164 -12.30 -1.79 0.12
C VAL A 164 -12.19 -0.35 0.62
N VAL A 165 -11.42 0.47 -0.08
CA VAL A 165 -11.28 1.89 0.24
C VAL A 165 -11.74 2.75 -0.93
N ASP A 166 -12.66 3.67 -0.66
CA ASP A 166 -13.19 4.62 -1.63
C ASP A 166 -12.54 6.00 -1.48
N LEU A 167 -11.97 6.52 -2.57
CA LEU A 167 -11.36 7.85 -2.64
C LEU A 167 -12.08 8.70 -3.70
N ARG A 168 -12.11 10.02 -3.53
CA ARG A 168 -12.76 10.94 -4.49
C ARG A 168 -11.73 11.73 -5.29
N SER A 169 -11.93 11.80 -6.60
CA SER A 169 -11.07 12.49 -7.55
C SER A 169 -11.70 13.82 -7.99
N ARG A 170 -10.86 14.87 -8.11
CA ARG A 170 -11.22 16.07 -8.86
C ARG A 170 -10.81 15.89 -10.31
N ARG A 171 -11.77 15.87 -11.24
CA ARG A 171 -11.45 16.03 -12.66
C ARG A 171 -10.81 17.39 -12.87
N LEU A 172 -9.60 17.43 -13.44
CA LEU A 172 -9.16 18.60 -14.21
C LEU A 172 -9.76 18.41 -15.61
N LEU A 173 -10.64 19.34 -15.99
CA LEU A 173 -11.09 19.52 -17.38
C LEU A 173 -9.90 19.90 -18.27
#